data_AF-A0AAJ5UPQ6-F1
#
_entry.id   AF-A0AAJ5UPQ6-F1
#
_cell.length_a   1.000
_cell.length_b   1.000
_cell.length_c   1.000
_cell.angle_alpha   90.00
_cell.angle_beta   90.00
_cell.angle_gamma   90.00
#
_symmetry.space_group_name_H-M   'P 1'
#
loop_
_entity.id
_entity.type
_entity.pdbx_description
1 polymer ?
#
loop_
_entity_poly.entity_id
_entity_poly.type
_entity_poly.pdbx_seq_one_letter_code
_entity_poly.pdbx_strand_id
1 'polypeptide(L)' 'MEFTSQTNNWYHVSLDTQTQKFIATATNNEKISASGITIEQAVQKLSYKVKRTNSVNQHSFA' A
#
# COMPACT_ATOMS: atom_id res chain seq x y z
N MET A 1 -26.38 -2.93 12.29
CA MET A 1 -25.45 -3.10 11.15
C MET A 1 -24.25 -2.24 11.44
N GLU A 2 -23.14 -2.82 11.90
CA GLU A 2 -21.90 -2.07 12.06
C GLU A 2 -21.30 -1.84 10.67
N PHE A 3 -21.20 -0.58 10.26
CA PHE A 3 -20.41 -0.19 9.11
C PHE A 3 -18.94 -0.42 9.49
N THR A 4 -18.43 -1.62 9.24
CA THR A 4 -16.99 -1.84 9.22
C THR A 4 -16.45 -0.85 8.18
N SER A 5 -15.77 0.19 8.64
CA SER A 5 -15.20 1.22 7.76
C SER A 5 -14.28 0.50 6.77
N GLN A 6 -14.81 0.24 5.57
CA GLN A 6 -14.03 -0.23 4.45
C GLN A 6 -13.10 0.94 4.14
N THR A 7 -11.90 0.87 4.73
CA THR A 7 -10.80 1.74 4.36
C THR A 7 -10.50 1.40 2.90
N ASN A 8 -11.20 2.08 2.01
CA ASN A 8 -10.96 2.05 0.58
C ASN A 8 -9.58 2.66 0.38
N ASN A 9 -8.56 1.83 0.55
CA ASN A 9 -7.18 2.20 0.32
C ASN A 9 -6.99 2.19 -1.19
N TRP A 10 -7.22 3.35 -1.78
CA TRP A 10 -6.90 3.59 -3.18
C TRP A 10 -5.37 3.55 -3.35
N TYR A 11 -4.95 2.93 -4.44
CA TYR A 11 -3.54 2.75 -4.80
C TYR A 11 -3.34 3.16 -6.25
N HIS A 12 -2.23 3.84 -6.54
CA HIS A 12 -1.78 4.04 -7.90
C HIS A 12 -0.84 2.90 -8.30
N VAL A 13 -1.03 2.35 -9.49
CA VAL A 13 -0.14 1.32 -10.03
C VAL A 13 0.44 1.80 -11.35
N SER A 14 1.77 1.82 -11.44
CA SER A 14 2.51 2.11 -12.67
C SER A 14 3.38 0.93 -13.06
N LEU A 15 3.72 0.83 -14.35
CA LEU A 15 4.70 -0.13 -14.86
C LEU A 15 6.02 0.59 -15.07
N ASP A 16 7.06 0.18 -14.35
CA ASP A 16 8.43 0.53 -14.68
C ASP A 16 8.90 -0.35 -15.83
N THR A 17 9.05 0.24 -17.00
CA THR A 17 9.44 -0.45 -18.24
C THR A 17 10.94 -0.79 -18.28
N GLN A 18 11.79 -0.16 -17.47
CA GLN A 18 13.21 -0.47 -17.40
C GLN A 18 13.44 -1.78 -16.64
N THR A 19 12.74 -1.93 -15.51
CA THR A 19 12.88 -3.13 -14.67
C THR A 19 11.77 -4.17 -14.90
N GLN A 20 10.79 -3.85 -15.75
CA GLN A 20 9.60 -4.65 -16.05
C GLN A 20 8.82 -5.05 -14.79
N LYS A 21 8.68 -4.10 -13.86
CA LYS A 21 8.01 -4.31 -12.57
C LYS A 21 6.86 -3.35 -12.40
N PHE A 22 5.78 -3.83 -11.80
CA PHE A 22 4.70 -2.97 -11.34
C PHE A 22 5.11 -2.32 -10.03
N ILE A 23 4.86 -1.02 -9.92
CA ILE A 23 5.04 -0.22 -8.72
C ILE A 23 3.67 0.23 -8.25
N ALA A 24 3.29 -0.20 -7.04
CA ALA A 24 2.10 0.26 -6.36
C ALA A 24 2.48 1.31 -5.31
N THR A 25 1.76 2.43 -5.29
CA THR A 25 2.01 3.56 -4.38
C THR A 25 0.71 3.95 -3.68
N ALA A 26 0.79 4.24 -2.39
CA ALA A 26 -0.37 4.66 -1.60
C ALA A 26 -0.78 6.10 -1.94
N THR A 27 -2.07 6.33 -2.21
CA THR A 27 -2.58 7.66 -2.59
C THR A 27 -2.45 8.69 -1.47
N ASN A 28 -2.42 8.25 -0.21
CA ASN A 28 -2.29 9.13 0.96
C ASN A 28 -0.83 9.44 1.36
N ASN A 29 0.15 8.68 0.84
CA ASN A 29 1.55 8.88 1.14
C ASN A 29 2.43 8.25 0.05
N GLU A 30 2.95 9.10 -0.83
CA GLU A 30 3.77 8.68 -1.97
C GLU A 30 5.10 8.02 -1.56
N LYS A 31 5.54 8.19 -0.30
CA LYS A 31 6.72 7.48 0.24
C LYS A 31 6.44 6.00 0.51
N ILE A 32 5.18 5.60 0.59
CA ILE A 32 4.79 4.20 0.79
C ILE A 32 4.51 3.59 -0.58
N SER A 33 5.52 2.89 -1.10
CA SER A 33 5.43 2.14 -2.35
C SER A 33 5.97 0.72 -2.19
N ALA A 34 5.55 -0.16 -3.10
CA ALA A 34 6.03 -1.52 -3.21
C ALA A 34 6.04 -1.98 -4.67
N SER A 35 6.94 -2.91 -5.01
CA SER A 35 7.06 -3.44 -6.36
C SER A 35 6.84 -4.95 -6.45
N GLY A 36 6.33 -5.38 -7.61
CA GLY A 36 6.01 -6.77 -7.92
C GLY A 36 6.16 -7.06 -9.40
N ILE A 37 6.29 -8.35 -9.74
CA ILE A 37 6.27 -8.79 -11.14
C ILE A 37 4.84 -8.73 -11.70
N THR A 38 3.84 -8.82 -10.82
CA THR A 38 2.43 -8.63 -11.14
C THR A 38 1.83 -7.48 -10.30
N ILE A 39 0.71 -6.93 -10.77
CA ILE A 39 -0.07 -5.92 -10.05
C ILE A 39 -0.45 -6.43 -8.66
N GLU A 40 -0.94 -7.67 -8.57
CA GLU A 40 -1.35 -8.28 -7.30
C GLU A 40 -0.20 -8.34 -6.29
N GLN A 41 0.99 -8.76 -6.72
CA GLN A 41 2.16 -8.80 -5.85
C GLN A 41 2.55 -7.40 -5.35
N ALA A 42 2.49 -6.39 -6.21
CA ALA A 42 2.80 -5.02 -5.82
C ALA A 42 1.78 -4.49 -4.79
N VAL A 43 0.49 -4.70 -5.03
CA VAL A 43 -0.61 -4.26 -4.15
C VAL A 43 -0.60 -5.00 -2.81
N GLN A 44 -0.37 -6.32 -2.79
CA GLN A 44 -0.28 -7.09 -1.55
C GLN A 44 0.89 -6.58 -0.68
N LYS A 45 2.08 -6.44 -1.26
CA LYS A 45 3.26 -5.91 -0.54
C LYS A 45 3.03 -4.49 -0.02
N LEU A 46 2.36 -3.64 -0.80
CA LEU A 46 1.98 -2.29 -0.37
C LEU A 46 1.02 -2.35 0.82
N SER A 47 -0.02 -3.19 0.74
CA SER A 47 -1.02 -3.37 1.80
C SER A 47 -0.37 -3.82 3.12
N TYR A 48 0.62 -4.71 3.07
CA TYR A 48 1.40 -5.09 4.25
C TYR A 48 2.21 -3.92 4.82
N LYS A 49 2.84 -3.10 3.98
CA LYS A 49 3.58 -1.90 4.43
C LYS A 49 2.66 -0.89 5.08
N VAL A 50 1.51 -0.58 4.47
CA VAL A 50 0.52 0.36 5.02
C VAL A 50 0.00 -0.11 6.37
N LYS A 51 -0.34 -1.40 6.51
CA LYS A 51 -0.76 -1.97 7.82
C LYS A 51 0.32 -1.81 8.89
N ARG A 52 1.59 -2.02 8.55
CA ARG A 52 2.70 -1.82 9.49
C ARG A 52 2.90 -0.35 9.86
N THR A 53 2.84 0.57 8.91
CA THR A 53 2.95 2.01 9.18
C THR A 53 1.83 2.50 10.10
N ASN A 54 0.60 2.03 9.90
CA ASN A 54 -0.52 2.37 10.79
C ASN A 54 -0.38 1.75 12.18
N SER A 55 0.14 0.52 12.29
CA SER A 55 0.35 -0.14 13.59
C SER A 55 1.45 0.55 14.42
N VAL A 56 2.51 1.04 13.77
CA VAL A 56 3.60 1.76 14.47
C VAL A 56 3.11 3.13 15.00
N ASN A 57 2.25 3.83 14.27
CA ASN A 57 1.69 5.10 14.74
C ASN A 57 0.67 4.95 15.87
N GLN A 58 0.11 3.76 16.10
CA GLN A 58 -0.82 3.52 17.22
C GLN A 58 -0.11 3.17 18.54
N HIS A 59 1.17 2.82 18.52
CA HIS A 59 1.95 2.53 19.74
C HIS A 59 2.72 3.74 20.27
N SER A 60 2.73 4.88 19.57
CA SER A 60 3.45 6.09 19.98
C SER A 60 2.60 7.09 20.78
N PHE A 61 1.38 6.70 21.19
CA PHE A 61 0.45 7.53 21.96
C PHE A 61 -0.09 6.81 23.22
N ALA A 62 0.70 5.91 23.82
CA ALA A 62 0.40 5.32 25.13
C ALA A 62 1.47 5.72 26.15
#